data_AF-A0AAV7HEG2-F1
#
_entry.id   AF-A0AAV7HEG2-F1
#
_cell.length_a   1.000
_cell.length_b   1.000
_cell.length_c   1.000
_cell.angle_alpha   90.00
_cell.angle_beta   90.00
_cell.angle_gamma   90.00
#
_symmetry.space_group_name_H-M   'P 1'
#
loop_
_entity.id
_entity.type
_entity.pdbx_description
1 polymer ?
#
loop_
_entity_poly.entity_id
_entity_poly.type
_entity_poly.pdbx_seq_one_letter_code
_entity_poly.pdbx_strand_id
1 'polypeptide(L)'
;MGNGVKDAYSAGLLVYLVNTNVIICIVGYQILINFMAGGQKAELVRLILLMMQMYAMLNIYCMISEHMTAESLKCCEAFYNIRWYNLPIDCSKDIVFCIERSQQPLALWAGQFTTFSSVTLTDVTKAALSYLSVLRSFMIAE
;
A
#
# COMPACT_ATOMS: atom_id res chain seq x y z
N MET A 1 24.22 2.49 6.65
CA MET A 1 24.08 1.63 5.44
C MET A 1 22.63 1.21 5.14
N GLY A 2 21.65 1.40 6.03
CA GLY A 2 20.23 1.05 5.77
C GLY A 2 19.38 2.15 5.13
N ASN A 3 19.78 3.43 5.20
CA ASN A 3 18.93 4.54 4.74
C ASN A 3 18.82 4.62 3.21
N GLY A 4 19.90 4.38 2.46
CA GLY A 4 19.86 4.43 1.00
C GLY A 4 18.96 3.36 0.35
N VAL A 5 18.86 2.18 0.96
CA VAL A 5 17.96 1.10 0.47
C VAL A 5 16.50 1.45 0.76
N LYS A 6 16.22 2.06 1.92
CA LYS A 6 14.88 2.51 2.29
C LYS A 6 14.41 3.65 1.41
N ASP A 7 15.28 4.59 1.08
CA ASP A 7 14.95 5.72 0.21
C ASP A 7 14.70 5.28 -1.23
N ALA A 8 15.47 4.32 -1.76
CA ALA A 8 15.25 3.76 -3.09
C ALA A 8 13.93 2.95 -3.17
N TYR A 9 13.67 2.10 -2.18
CA TYR A 9 12.42 1.33 -2.12
C TYR A 9 11.19 2.21 -1.88
N SER A 10 11.29 3.22 -1.03
CA SER A 10 10.18 4.12 -0.70
C SER A 10 9.76 4.97 -1.90
N ALA A 11 10.71 5.42 -2.72
CA ALA A 11 10.44 6.11 -3.98
C ALA A 11 9.71 5.20 -4.99
N GLY A 12 10.17 3.95 -5.17
CA GLY A 12 9.53 2.99 -6.06
C GLY A 12 8.08 2.67 -5.65
N LEU A 13 7.84 2.52 -4.35
CA LEU A 13 6.51 2.27 -3.79
C LEU A 13 5.56 3.46 -3.96
N LEU A 14 6.05 4.69 -3.82
CA LEU A 14 5.27 5.90 -4.05
C LEU A 14 4.87 6.01 -5.52
N VAL A 15 5.80 5.75 -6.44
CA VAL A 15 5.51 5.70 -7.88
C VAL A 15 4.45 4.65 -8.18
N TYR A 16 4.52 3.48 -7.57
CA TYR A 16 3.52 2.43 -7.73
C TYR A 16 2.12 2.86 -7.25
N LEU A 17 2.01 3.50 -6.07
CA LEU A 17 0.74 4.01 -5.54
C LEU A 17 0.11 5.07 -6.45
N VAL A 18 0.90 6.03 -6.92
CA VAL A 18 0.41 7.09 -7.79
C VAL A 18 -0.06 6.51 -9.12
N ASN A 19 0.70 5.58 -9.71
CA ASN A 19 0.31 4.91 -10.94
C ASN A 19 -1.00 4.12 -10.78
N THR A 20 -1.13 3.34 -9.72
CA THR A 20 -2.36 2.56 -9.46
C THR A 20 -3.56 3.46 -9.23
N ASN A 21 -3.42 4.56 -8.49
CA ASN A 21 -4.48 5.58 -8.32
C ASN A 21 -4.94 6.17 -9.66
N VAL A 22 -3.99 6.61 -10.49
CA VAL A 22 -4.30 7.20 -11.81
C VAL A 22 -5.03 6.20 -12.70
N ILE A 23 -4.59 4.94 -12.73
CA ILE A 23 -5.23 3.89 -13.52
C ILE A 23 -6.67 3.62 -13.02
N ILE A 24 -6.88 3.54 -11.71
CA ILE A 24 -8.22 3.36 -11.12
C ILE A 24 -9.16 4.49 -11.54
N CYS A 25 -8.69 5.75 -11.53
CA CYS A 25 -9.48 6.90 -11.99
C CYS A 25 -9.83 6.81 -13.48
N ILE A 26 -8.87 6.45 -14.34
CA ILE A 26 -9.10 6.32 -15.80
C ILE A 26 -10.12 5.22 -16.10
N VAL A 27 -9.94 4.03 -15.50
CA VAL A 27 -10.86 2.90 -15.72
C VAL A 27 -12.25 3.22 -15.16
N GLY A 28 -12.33 3.86 -13.98
CA GLY A 28 -13.58 4.33 -13.40
C GLY A 28 -14.33 5.31 -14.30
N TYR A 29 -13.62 6.24 -14.94
CA TYR A 29 -14.19 7.15 -15.92
C TYR A 29 -14.70 6.44 -17.18
N GLN A 30 -13.94 5.46 -17.67
CA GLN A 30 -14.29 4.67 -18.86
C GLN A 30 -15.56 3.84 -18.63
N ILE A 31 -15.76 3.32 -17.40
CA ILE A 31 -17.01 2.68 -16.99
C ILE A 31 -18.17 3.68 -17.01
N LEU A 32 -17.97 4.89 -16.49
CA LEU A 32 -19.00 5.93 -16.43
C LEU A 32 -19.50 6.34 -17.83
N ILE A 33 -18.57 6.59 -18.78
CA ILE A 33 -18.94 6.91 -20.17
C ILE A 33 -19.67 5.75 -20.82
N ASN A 34 -19.13 4.53 -20.73
CA ASN A 34 -19.76 3.36 -21.38
C ASN A 34 -21.16 3.10 -20.82
N PHE A 35 -21.38 3.41 -19.54
CA PHE A 35 -22.69 3.29 -18.91
C PHE A 35 -23.68 4.35 -19.44
N MET A 36 -23.26 5.60 -19.59
CA MET A 36 -24.11 6.68 -20.13
C MET A 36 -24.39 6.54 -21.63
N ALA A 37 -23.39 6.16 -22.42
CA ALA A 37 -23.49 6.03 -23.87
C ALA A 37 -24.25 4.76 -24.33
N GLY A 38 -24.72 3.92 -23.40
CA GLY A 38 -25.37 2.65 -23.74
C GLY A 38 -24.45 1.68 -24.47
N GLY A 39 -23.16 1.67 -24.10
CA GLY A 39 -22.12 0.87 -24.75
C GLY A 39 -22.40 -0.64 -24.70
N GLN A 40 -21.68 -1.42 -25.50
CA GLN A 40 -21.82 -2.88 -25.54
C GLN A 40 -21.60 -3.48 -24.14
N LYS A 41 -22.55 -4.33 -23.70
CA LYS A 41 -22.50 -4.99 -22.39
C LYS A 41 -21.20 -5.77 -22.15
N ALA A 42 -20.60 -6.32 -23.21
CA ALA A 42 -19.33 -7.06 -23.13
C ALA A 42 -18.15 -6.19 -22.68
N GLU A 43 -18.05 -4.96 -23.18
CA GLU A 43 -16.98 -4.02 -22.82
C GLU A 43 -17.14 -3.52 -21.39
N LEU A 44 -18.38 -3.25 -20.95
CA LEU A 44 -18.67 -2.91 -19.56
C LEU A 44 -18.24 -4.01 -18.58
N VAL A 45 -18.55 -5.28 -18.89
CA VAL A 45 -18.14 -6.42 -18.06
C VAL A 45 -16.62 -6.52 -17.99
N ARG A 46 -15.90 -6.33 -19.11
CA ARG A 46 -14.43 -6.32 -19.13
C ARG A 46 -13.84 -5.23 -18.23
N LEU A 47 -14.37 -4.00 -18.31
CA LEU A 47 -13.89 -2.88 -17.49
C LEU A 47 -14.15 -3.11 -15.99
N ILE A 48 -15.31 -3.67 -15.63
CA ILE A 48 -15.65 -4.02 -14.25
C ILE A 48 -14.71 -5.13 -13.71
N LEU A 49 -14.44 -6.16 -14.50
CA LEU A 49 -13.48 -7.21 -14.14
C LEU A 49 -12.07 -6.64 -13.95
N LEU A 50 -11.64 -5.71 -14.81
CA LEU A 50 -10.36 -5.02 -14.69
C LEU A 50 -10.26 -4.22 -13.38
N MET A 51 -11.31 -3.46 -13.03
CA MET A 51 -11.36 -2.74 -11.75
C MET A 51 -11.23 -3.68 -10.55
N MET A 52 -11.98 -4.79 -10.56
CA MET A 52 -11.92 -5.77 -9.48
C MET A 52 -10.53 -6.41 -9.36
N GLN A 53 -9.88 -6.72 -10.49
CA GLN A 53 -8.53 -7.26 -10.50
C GLN A 53 -7.51 -6.29 -9.89
N MET A 54 -7.58 -5.01 -10.27
CA MET A 54 -6.67 -3.98 -9.74
C MET A 54 -6.86 -3.79 -8.23
N TYR A 55 -8.11 -3.80 -7.77
CA TYR A 55 -8.43 -3.69 -6.35
C TYR A 55 -7.96 -4.91 -5.55
N ALA A 56 -8.13 -6.11 -6.11
CA ALA A 56 -7.64 -7.35 -5.50
C ALA A 56 -6.11 -7.34 -5.36
N MET A 57 -5.38 -6.92 -6.39
CA MET A 57 -3.92 -6.76 -6.30
C MET A 57 -3.54 -5.79 -5.19
N LEU A 58 -4.16 -4.60 -5.13
CA LEU A 58 -3.87 -3.61 -4.09
C LEU A 58 -4.12 -4.16 -2.68
N ASN A 59 -5.21 -4.91 -2.50
CA ASN A 59 -5.53 -5.56 -1.23
C ASN A 59 -4.46 -6.59 -0.83
N ILE A 60 -4.02 -7.43 -1.77
CA ILE A 60 -2.94 -8.41 -1.53
C ILE A 60 -1.65 -7.70 -1.11
N TYR A 61 -1.28 -6.60 -1.79
CA TYR A 61 -0.09 -5.83 -1.42
C TYR A 61 -0.19 -5.24 -0.01
N CYS A 62 -1.34 -4.69 0.38
CA CYS A 62 -1.58 -4.19 1.74
C CYS A 62 -1.57 -5.32 2.79
N MET A 63 -2.11 -6.50 2.46
CA MET A 63 -2.09 -7.64 3.36
C MET A 63 -0.66 -8.13 3.61
N ILE A 64 0.14 -8.23 2.55
CA ILE A 64 1.56 -8.61 2.64
C ILE A 64 2.32 -7.59 3.49
N SER A 65 2.13 -6.29 3.25
CA SER A 65 2.82 -5.24 4.00
C SER A 65 2.48 -5.29 5.50
N GLU A 66 1.21 -5.50 5.84
CA GLU A 66 0.76 -5.63 7.22
C GLU A 66 1.31 -6.90 7.88
N HIS A 67 1.33 -8.03 7.17
CA HIS A 67 1.90 -9.28 7.69
C HIS A 67 3.41 -9.16 7.96
N MET A 68 4.17 -8.61 7.01
CA MET A 68 5.61 -8.39 7.18
C MET A 68 5.90 -7.44 8.36
N THR A 69 5.09 -6.39 8.50
CA THR A 69 5.22 -5.44 9.63
C THR A 69 4.92 -6.13 10.96
N ALA A 70 3.86 -6.94 11.02
CA ALA A 70 3.47 -7.66 12.24
C ALA A 70 4.50 -8.72 12.66
N GLU A 71 5.04 -9.50 11.72
CA GLU A 71 6.11 -10.47 12.02
C GLU A 71 7.40 -9.80 12.47
N SER A 72 7.80 -8.70 11.83
CA SER A 72 8.96 -7.91 12.26
C SER A 72 8.82 -7.44 13.70
N LEU A 73 7.62 -7.00 14.10
CA LEU A 73 7.33 -6.56 15.47
C LEU A 73 7.42 -7.72 16.47
N LYS A 74 6.85 -8.89 16.12
CA LYS A 74 6.90 -10.10 16.94
C LYS A 74 8.34 -10.60 17.15
N CYS A 75 9.16 -10.57 16.09
CA CYS A 75 10.59 -10.90 16.22
C CYS A 75 11.29 -9.92 17.18
N CYS A 76 11.03 -8.61 17.05
CA CYS A 76 11.58 -7.61 17.95
C CYS A 76 11.19 -7.86 19.41
N GLU A 77 9.92 -8.18 19.66
CA GLU A 77 9.40 -8.48 20.99
C GLU A 77 10.01 -9.77 21.57
N ALA A 78 10.22 -10.79 20.74
CA ALA A 78 10.90 -12.03 21.15
C ALA A 78 12.35 -11.76 21.58
N PHE A 79 13.10 -10.95 20.82
CA PHE A 79 14.46 -10.56 21.20
C PHE A 79 14.49 -9.69 22.46
N TYR A 80 13.50 -8.81 22.63
CA TYR A 80 13.38 -7.96 23.81
C TYR A 80 13.11 -8.77 25.10
N ASN A 81 12.33 -9.84 24.99
CA ASN A 81 12.01 -10.74 26.11
C ASN A 81 13.16 -11.67 26.52
N ILE A 82 14.23 -11.79 25.72
CA ILE A 82 15.44 -12.49 26.13
C ILE A 82 16.10 -11.68 27.25
N ARG A 83 16.54 -12.35 28.33
CA ARG A 83 17.33 -11.72 29.41
C ARG A 83 18.75 -11.42 28.91
N TRP A 84 18.88 -10.53 27.92
CA TRP A 84 20.11 -10.19 27.22
C TRP A 84 21.23 -9.73 28.17
N TYR A 85 20.86 -9.12 29.30
CA TYR A 85 21.77 -8.72 30.38
C TYR A 85 22.43 -9.89 31.14
N ASN A 86 21.92 -11.12 31.02
CA ASN A 86 22.50 -12.33 31.62
C ASN A 86 23.34 -13.15 30.64
N LEU A 87 23.49 -12.71 29.38
CA LEU A 87 24.28 -13.42 28.36
C LEU A 87 25.73 -12.93 28.31
N PRO A 88 26.65 -13.73 27.73
CA PRO A 88 28.01 -13.30 27.43
C PRO A 88 28.02 -11.99 26.62
N ILE A 89 29.02 -11.14 26.86
CA ILE A 89 29.14 -9.80 26.25
C ILE A 89 29.06 -9.83 24.72
N ASP A 90 29.59 -10.87 24.07
CA ASP A 90 29.53 -11.01 22.61
C ASP A 90 28.09 -11.27 22.14
N CYS A 91 27.37 -12.19 22.77
CA CYS A 91 25.96 -12.47 22.44
C CYS A 91 25.02 -11.30 22.80
N SER A 92 25.28 -10.59 23.90
CA SER A 92 24.46 -9.43 24.29
C SER A 92 24.58 -8.29 23.27
N LYS A 93 25.76 -8.06 22.71
CA LYS A 93 25.96 -7.04 21.66
C LYS A 93 25.21 -7.40 20.38
N ASP A 94 25.27 -8.66 19.97
CA ASP A 94 24.56 -9.14 18.77
C ASP A 94 23.04 -9.03 18.92
N ILE A 95 22.49 -9.34 20.11
CA ILE A 95 21.06 -9.21 20.39
C ILE A 95 20.62 -7.73 20.38
N VAL A 96 21.39 -6.83 21.00
CA VAL A 96 21.08 -5.38 20.95
C VAL A 96 21.13 -4.87 19.51
N PHE A 97 22.09 -5.32 18.70
CA PHE A 97 22.17 -4.98 17.29
C PHE A 97 20.98 -5.52 16.49
N CYS A 98 20.51 -6.73 16.81
CA CYS A 98 19.31 -7.32 16.22
C CYS A 98 18.03 -6.57 16.63
N ILE A 99 17.91 -6.16 17.90
CA ILE A 99 16.78 -5.37 18.42
C ILE A 99 16.72 -4.02 17.70
N GLU A 100 17.84 -3.29 17.63
CA GLU A 100 17.94 -2.00 16.91
C GLU A 100 17.59 -2.15 15.41
N ARG A 101 17.93 -3.28 14.80
CA ARG A 101 17.58 -3.60 13.41
C ARG A 101 16.11 -3.97 13.23
N SER A 102 15.51 -4.73 14.16
CA SER A 102 14.11 -5.18 14.10
C SER A 102 13.10 -4.11 14.51
N GLN A 103 13.52 -3.12 15.30
CA GLN A 103 12.74 -1.92 15.65
C GLN A 103 12.53 -0.96 14.47
N GLN A 104 13.21 -1.18 13.35
CA GLN A 104 12.89 -0.54 12.08
C GLN A 104 11.90 -1.46 11.36
N PRO A 105 10.59 -1.37 11.63
CA PRO A 105 9.62 -2.21 10.96
C PRO A 105 9.83 -2.08 9.46
N LEU A 106 9.79 -3.22 8.77
CA LEU A 106 9.67 -3.26 7.31
C LEU A 106 8.26 -2.80 6.90
N ALA A 107 7.80 -1.70 7.49
CA ALA A 107 6.66 -0.97 6.99
C ALA A 107 7.06 -0.50 5.61
N LEU A 108 6.33 -0.96 4.60
CA LEU A 108 6.43 -0.45 3.24
C LEU A 108 5.93 0.99 3.29
N TRP A 109 6.86 1.89 3.63
CA TRP A 109 6.68 3.33 3.57
C TRP A 109 6.67 3.73 2.10
N ALA A 110 5.55 4.25 1.62
CA ALA A 110 5.53 4.99 0.38
C ALA A 110 6.06 6.40 0.66
N GLY A 111 7.38 6.59 0.46
CA GLY A 111 8.10 7.81 0.81
C GLY A 111 8.08 8.14 2.32
N GLN A 112 7.94 9.42 2.67
CA GLN A 112 7.72 9.91 4.05
C GLN A 112 6.23 10.14 4.38
N PHE A 113 5.32 9.82 3.47
CA PHE A 113 3.95 10.32 3.52
C PHE A 113 2.95 9.31 4.10
N THR A 114 3.13 8.01 3.85
CA THR A 114 2.14 7.01 4.26
C THR A 114 2.67 5.58 4.19
N THR A 115 2.23 4.73 5.10
CA THR A 115 2.53 3.29 5.12
C THR A 115 1.44 2.53 4.36
N PHE A 116 1.78 1.49 3.62
CA PHE A 116 0.78 0.59 3.04
C PHE A 116 0.01 -0.13 4.17
N SER A 117 -1.20 0.33 4.43
CA SER A 117 -2.15 -0.28 5.34
C SER A 117 -3.56 -0.24 4.74
N SER A 118 -4.45 -1.08 5.26
CA SER A 118 -5.88 -1.07 4.96
C SER A 118 -6.53 0.32 5.13
N VAL A 119 -5.99 1.15 6.04
CA VAL A 119 -6.40 2.56 6.22
C VAL A 119 -6.12 3.39 4.96
N THR A 120 -4.91 3.32 4.43
CA THR A 120 -4.51 4.05 3.22
C THR A 120 -5.32 3.62 2.00
N LEU A 121 -5.64 2.33 1.90
CA LEU A 121 -6.51 1.81 0.84
C LEU A 121 -7.91 2.44 0.92
N THR A 122 -8.42 2.64 2.14
CA THR A 122 -9.70 3.32 2.38
C THR A 122 -9.64 4.81 2.02
N ASP A 123 -8.52 5.48 2.29
CA ASP A 123 -8.37 6.90 1.94
C ASP A 123 -8.17 7.11 0.43
N VAL A 124 -7.40 6.24 -0.22
CA VAL A 124 -7.22 6.20 -1.68
C VAL A 124 -8.56 5.98 -2.38
N THR A 125 -9.37 5.02 -1.93
CA THR A 125 -10.69 4.78 -2.50
C THR A 125 -11.64 5.95 -2.32
N LYS A 126 -11.66 6.58 -1.14
CA LYS A 126 -12.42 7.82 -0.91
C LYS A 126 -11.99 8.92 -1.87
N ALA A 127 -10.68 9.16 -2.01
CA ALA A 127 -10.15 10.17 -2.93
C ALA A 127 -10.55 9.88 -4.38
N ALA A 128 -10.38 8.64 -4.85
CA ALA A 128 -10.80 8.22 -6.19
C ALA A 128 -12.30 8.44 -6.44
N LEU A 129 -13.16 8.10 -5.47
CA LEU A 129 -14.60 8.34 -5.55
C LEU A 129 -14.94 9.84 -5.55
N SER A 130 -14.22 10.66 -4.78
CA SER A 130 -14.36 12.12 -4.80
C SER A 130 -14.00 12.68 -6.18
N TYR A 131 -12.87 12.26 -6.76
CA TYR A 131 -12.46 12.67 -8.11
C TYR A 131 -13.48 12.25 -9.17
N LEU A 132 -13.96 11.00 -9.12
CA LEU A 132 -15.01 10.52 -10.01
C LEU A 132 -16.32 11.29 -9.86
N SER A 133 -16.70 11.67 -8.64
CA SER A 133 -17.91 12.46 -8.38
C SER A 133 -17.80 13.86 -8.99
N VAL A 134 -16.64 14.51 -8.84
CA VAL A 134 -16.37 15.81 -9.47
C VAL A 134 -16.42 15.71 -10.98
N LEU A 135 -15.73 14.73 -11.58
CA LEU A 135 -15.75 14.47 -13.03
C LEU A 135 -17.17 14.20 -13.55
N ARG A 136 -17.98 13.45 -12.79
CA ARG A 136 -19.38 13.20 -13.13
C ARG A 136 -20.20 14.49 -13.15
N SER A 137 -20.03 15.37 -12.16
CA SER A 137 -20.75 16.65 -12.11
C SER A 137 -20.41 17.55 -13.31
N PHE A 138 -19.15 17.57 -13.77
CA PHE A 138 -18.77 18.29 -14.98
C PHE A 138 -19.42 17.72 -16.24
N MET A 139 -19.51 16.38 -16.36
CA MET A 139 -20.12 15.74 -17.54
C MET A 139 -21.65 15.94 -17.61
N ILE A 140 -22.33 16.14 -16.48
CA ILE A 140 -23.78 16.38 -16.45
C ILE A 140 -24.12 17.87 -16.67
N ALA A 141 -23.16 18.77 -16.50
CA ALA A 141 -23.33 20.21 -16.65
C ALA A 141 -23.18 20.70 -18.10
N GLU A 142 -22.76 19.84 -19.02
CA GLU A 142 -22.66 20.07 -20.47
C GLU A 142 -23.84 19.39 -21.20
#